data_AF-A0A967SYZ8-F1
#
_entry.id   AF-A0A967SYZ8-F1
#
_cell.length_a   1.000
_cell.length_b   1.000
_cell.length_c   1.000
_cell.angle_alpha   90.00
_cell.angle_beta   90.00
_cell.angle_gamma   90.00
#
_symmetry.space_group_name_H-M   'P 1'
#
loop_
_entity.id
_entity.type
_entity.pdbx_description
1 polymer ?
#
loop_
_entity_poly.entity_id
_entity_poly.type
_entity_poly.pdbx_seq_one_letter_code
_entity_poly.pdbx_strand_id
1 'polypeptide(L)'
;GSLLANADQQTQEYYYELGKNIGLAFQIHDDILGIWGNPEETGKSTSTDLIARKKSLPILFGLAQNGEFSKLWEENISPENVSIL
;
A
#
# COMPACT_ATOMS: atom_id res chain seq x y z
N GLY A 1 20.22 0.80 14.12
CA GLY A 1 21.20 1.89 14.03
C GLY A 1 21.58 2.41 15.40
N SER A 2 20.68 3.18 16.02
CA SER A 2 20.88 3.79 17.36
C SER A 2 21.24 2.79 18.47
N LEU A 3 20.60 1.61 18.50
CA LEU A 3 20.93 0.54 19.46
C LEU A 3 22.38 0.04 19.31
N LEU A 4 22.83 -0.23 18.08
CA LEU A 4 24.21 -0.69 17.81
C LEU A 4 25.25 0.39 18.10
N ALA A 5 24.86 1.66 18.03
CA ALA A 5 25.70 2.80 18.36
C ALA A 5 25.75 3.09 19.88
N ASN A 6 25.06 2.31 20.72
CA ASN A 6 24.89 2.58 22.15
C ASN A 6 24.40 4.01 22.43
N ALA A 7 23.52 4.54 21.59
CA ALA A 7 22.89 5.84 21.82
C ALA A 7 22.03 5.81 23.10
N ASP A 8 21.76 6.97 23.70
CA ASP A 8 20.86 7.04 24.86
C ASP A 8 19.43 6.61 24.50
N GLN A 9 18.64 6.32 25.54
CA GLN A 9 17.28 5.81 25.37
C GLN A 9 16.40 6.78 24.58
N GLN A 10 16.49 8.08 24.86
CA GLN A 10 15.71 9.10 24.18
C GLN A 10 16.01 9.13 22.68
N THR A 11 17.29 9.05 22.29
CA THR A 11 17.72 8.97 20.90
C THR A 11 17.23 7.68 20.25
N GLN A 12 17.30 6.55 20.94
CA GLN A 12 16.78 5.29 20.42
C GLN A 12 15.28 5.37 20.13
N GLU A 13 14.49 5.98 21.03
CA GLU A 13 13.05 6.20 20.86
C GLU A 13 12.74 7.12 19.68
N TYR A 14 13.51 8.21 19.50
CA TYR A 14 13.34 9.08 18.33
C TYR A 14 13.61 8.34 17.01
N TYR A 15 14.67 7.53 16.94
CA TYR A 15 14.95 6.74 15.74
C TYR A 15 13.91 5.66 15.49
N TYR A 16 13.34 5.08 16.55
CA TYR A 16 12.23 4.13 16.43
C TYR A 16 10.98 4.80 15.83
N GLU A 17 10.56 5.92 16.39
CA GLU A 17 9.39 6.67 15.90
C GLU A 17 9.61 7.17 14.47
N LEU A 18 10.81 7.67 14.16
CA LEU A 18 11.19 8.07 12.81
C LEU A 18 11.07 6.90 11.83
N GLY A 19 11.68 5.76 12.15
CA GLY A 19 11.65 4.57 11.29
C GLY A 19 10.23 4.04 11.08
N LYS A 20 9.42 4.02 12.15
CA LYS A 20 8.00 3.63 12.10
C LYS A 20 7.21 4.53 11.15
N ASN A 21 7.34 5.85 11.28
CA ASN A 21 6.58 6.81 10.49
C ASN A 21 7.01 6.80 9.01
N ILE A 22 8.32 6.72 8.74
CA ILE A 22 8.84 6.59 7.37
C ILE A 22 8.38 5.28 6.74
N GLY A 23 8.50 4.16 7.48
CA GLY A 23 8.07 2.85 6.99
C GLY A 23 6.58 2.83 6.64
N LEU A 24 5.74 3.43 7.48
CA LEU A 24 4.30 3.55 7.21
C LEU A 24 4.03 4.42 5.96
N ALA A 25 4.66 5.59 5.86
CA ALA A 25 4.50 6.47 4.70
C ALA A 25 4.95 5.79 3.40
N PHE A 26 6.06 5.05 3.45
CA PHE A 26 6.57 4.29 2.31
C PHE A 26 5.58 3.20 1.87
N GLN A 27 5.02 2.43 2.80
CA GLN A 27 4.04 1.39 2.46
C GLN A 27 2.75 1.97 1.86
N ILE A 28 2.26 3.10 2.38
CA ILE A 28 1.10 3.80 1.82
C ILE A 28 1.38 4.22 0.37
N HIS A 29 2.58 4.75 0.11
CA HIS A 29 2.97 5.16 -1.24
C HIS A 29 3.09 3.95 -2.19
N ASP A 30 3.72 2.86 -1.75
CA ASP A 30 3.83 1.62 -2.52
C ASP A 30 2.46 1.02 -2.86
N ASP A 31 1.52 1.03 -1.91
CA ASP A 31 0.15 0.58 -2.13
C ASP A 31 -0.60 1.42 -3.17
N ILE A 32 -0.36 2.74 -3.22
CA ILE A 32 -0.91 3.62 -4.26
C ILE A 32 -0.29 3.29 -5.63
N LEU A 33 1.04 3.12 -5.69
CA LEU A 33 1.74 2.79 -6.93
C LEU A 33 1.36 1.41 -7.46
N GLY A 34 1.08 0.44 -6.59
CA GLY A 34 0.64 -0.92 -6.99
C GLY A 34 -0.70 -0.94 -7.73
N ILE A 35 -1.52 0.09 -7.56
CA ILE A 35 -2.81 0.24 -8.24
C ILE A 35 -2.70 1.25 -9.38
N TRP A 36 -2.21 2.46 -9.11
CA TRP A 36 -2.26 3.61 -10.03
C TRP A 36 -0.90 4.09 -10.55
N GLY A 37 0.20 3.43 -10.21
CA GLY A 37 1.54 3.86 -10.61
C GLY A 37 1.77 3.71 -12.11
N ASN A 38 2.45 4.67 -12.76
CA ASN A 38 2.74 4.58 -14.19
C ASN A 38 3.68 3.38 -14.49
N PRO A 39 3.32 2.42 -15.37
CA PRO A 39 4.19 1.29 -15.71
C PRO A 39 5.56 1.70 -16.25
N GLU A 40 5.64 2.82 -16.97
CA GLU A 40 6.89 3.34 -17.52
C GLU A 40 7.87 3.85 -16.45
N GLU A 41 7.33 4.29 -15.31
CA GLU A 41 8.13 4.80 -14.18
C GLU A 41 8.39 3.72 -13.11
N THR A 42 7.43 2.81 -12.92
CA THR A 42 7.48 1.78 -11.87
C THR A 42 8.10 0.46 -12.33
N GLY A 43 8.18 0.23 -13.64
CA GLY A 43 8.69 -1.02 -14.23
C GLY A 43 7.81 -2.25 -13.97
N LYS A 44 6.57 -2.06 -13.48
CA LYS A 44 5.57 -3.11 -13.19
C LYS A 44 4.26 -2.77 -13.90
N SER A 45 3.40 -3.76 -14.15
CA SER A 45 2.06 -3.44 -14.67
C SER A 45 1.22 -2.75 -13.59
N THR A 46 0.44 -1.76 -14.00
CA THR A 46 -0.65 -1.20 -13.18
C THR A 46 -1.62 -2.31 -12.79
N SER A 47 -2.29 -2.15 -11.66
CA SER A 47 -3.35 -3.05 -11.21
C SER A 47 -2.91 -4.45 -10.75
N THR A 48 -1.61 -4.67 -10.55
CA THR A 48 -1.11 -5.95 -10.00
C THR A 48 -1.71 -6.23 -8.63
N ASP A 49 -1.84 -5.21 -7.78
CA ASP A 49 -2.40 -5.36 -6.44
C ASP A 49 -3.91 -5.70 -6.46
N LEU A 50 -4.66 -5.16 -7.43
CA LEU A 50 -6.08 -5.48 -7.64
C LEU A 50 -6.26 -6.94 -8.07
N ILE A 51 -5.51 -7.39 -9.08
CA ILE A 51 -5.57 -8.76 -9.61
C ILE A 51 -5.09 -9.77 -8.56
N ALA A 52 -4.03 -9.45 -7.81
CA ALA A 52 -3.52 -10.28 -6.72
C ALA A 52 -4.43 -10.30 -5.48
N ARG A 53 -5.54 -9.54 -5.50
CA ARG A 53 -6.46 -9.36 -4.38
C ARG A 53 -5.76 -8.95 -3.09
N LYS A 54 -4.69 -8.15 -3.20
CA LYS A 54 -3.93 -7.67 -2.05
C LYS A 54 -4.82 -6.74 -1.23
N LYS A 55 -4.81 -6.91 0.10
CA LYS A 55 -5.55 -6.05 1.04
C LYS A 55 -4.74 -4.77 1.36
N SER A 56 -4.33 -4.04 0.33
CA SER A 56 -3.63 -2.76 0.48
C SER A 56 -4.58 -1.68 1.02
N LEU A 57 -4.01 -0.57 1.50
CA LEU A 57 -4.80 0.49 2.14
C LEU A 57 -5.97 1.02 1.28
N PRO A 58 -5.79 1.33 -0.03
CA PRO A 58 -6.89 1.84 -0.85
C PRO A 58 -8.01 0.81 -1.05
N ILE A 59 -7.67 -0.48 -1.10
CA ILE A 59 -8.63 -1.58 -1.21
C ILE A 59 -9.47 -1.69 0.06
N LEU A 60 -8.81 -1.72 1.22
CA LEU A 60 -9.51 -1.76 2.51
C LEU A 60 -10.43 -0.54 2.69
N PHE A 61 -9.96 0.63 2.27
CA PHE A 61 -10.77 1.84 2.28
C PHE A 61 -12.00 1.72 1.38
N GLY A 62 -11.85 1.22 0.15
CA GLY A 62 -12.96 1.00 -0.78
C GLY A 62 -13.97 -0.02 -0.26
N LEU A 63 -13.50 -1.13 0.32
CA LEU A 63 -14.35 -2.16 0.94
C LEU A 63 -15.15 -1.58 2.12
N ALA A 64 -14.54 -0.73 2.94
CA ALA A 64 -15.21 -0.11 4.09
C ALA A 64 -16.38 0.80 3.68
N GLN A 65 -16.42 1.29 2.44
CA GLN A 65 -17.54 2.10 1.93
C GLN A 65 -18.80 1.26 1.63
N ASN A 66 -18.71 -0.08 1.56
CA ASN A 66 -19.81 -0.97 1.18
C ASN A 66 -20.52 -0.55 -0.13
N GLY A 67 -19.77 0.07 -1.05
CA GLY A 67 -20.27 0.59 -2.32
C GLY A 67 -20.18 -0.42 -3.47
N GLU A 68 -20.31 0.07 -4.69
CA GLU A 68 -20.18 -0.72 -5.93
C GLU A 68 -18.85 -1.48 -6.01
N PHE A 69 -17.75 -0.84 -5.62
CA PHE A 69 -16.44 -1.47 -5.52
C PHE A 69 -16.45 -2.74 -4.63
N SER A 70 -17.15 -2.73 -3.50
CA SER A 70 -17.24 -3.89 -2.61
C SER A 70 -17.95 -5.07 -3.26
N LYS A 71 -19.02 -4.78 -4.03
CA LYS A 71 -19.77 -5.81 -4.79
C LYS A 71 -18.91 -6.40 -5.89
N LEU A 72 -18.25 -5.55 -6.69
CA LEU A 72 -17.32 -5.99 -7.74
C LEU A 72 -16.15 -6.81 -7.18
N TRP A 73 -15.65 -6.42 -6.00
CA TRP A 73 -14.60 -7.16 -5.31
C TRP A 73 -15.03 -8.58 -4.92
N GLU A 74 -16.30 -8.78 -4.52
CA GLU A 74 -16.88 -10.08 -4.19
C GLU A 74 -17.20 -10.93 -5.42
N GLU A 75 -17.69 -10.31 -6.50
CA GLU A 75 -18.08 -10.96 -7.77
C GLU A 75 -16.91 -11.41 -8.65
N ASN A 76 -15.68 -11.19 -8.19
CA ASN A 76 -14.39 -11.57 -8.76
C ASN A 76 -13.80 -10.54 -9.74
N ILE A 77 -12.70 -9.92 -9.33
CA ILE A 77 -11.94 -8.96 -10.14
C ILE A 77 -11.05 -9.73 -11.11
N SER A 78 -11.25 -9.50 -12.41
CA SER A 78 -10.44 -10.05 -13.50
C SER A 78 -9.74 -8.92 -14.26
N PRO A 79 -8.65 -9.20 -15.00
CA PRO A 79 -7.95 -8.19 -15.81
C PRO A 79 -8.88 -7.44 -16.77
N GLU A 80 -9.94 -8.09 -17.25
CA GLU A 80 -10.91 -7.52 -18.20
C GLU A 80 -11.80 -6.46 -17.55
N ASN A 81 -12.09 -6.61 -16.25
CA ASN A 81 -13.02 -5.76 -15.50
C ASN A 81 -12.29 -4.66 -14.71
N VAL A 82 -10.96 -4.75 -14.60
CA VAL A 82 -10.09 -3.79 -13.93
C VAL A 82 -9.92 -2.50 -14.73
N SER A 83 -9.96 -2.59 -16.06
CA SER A 83 -9.78 -1.45 -17.00
C SER A 83 -10.86 -0.36 -16.90
N ILE A 84 -11.93 -0.64 -16.14
CA ILE A 84 -13.18 0.15 -16.08
C ILE A 84 -13.30 0.87 -14.72
N LEU A 85 -12.40 0.59 -13.77
CA LEU A 85 -12.29 1.24 -12.46
C LEU A 85 -11.23 2.34 -12.49
#